data_AF-A0A527ZTI8-F1
#
_entry.id   AF-A0A527ZTI8-F1
#
_cell.length_a   1.000
_cell.length_b   1.000
_cell.length_c   1.000
_cell.angle_alpha   90.00
_cell.angle_beta   90.00
_cell.angle_gamma   90.00
#
_symmetry.space_group_name_H-M   'P 1'
#
loop_
_entity.id
_entity.type
_entity.pdbx_description
1 polymer ?
#
loop_
_entity_poly.entity_id
_entity_poly.type
_entity_poly.pdbx_seq_one_letter_code
_entity_poly.pdbx_strand_id
1 'polypeptide(L)'
;AIKDPKVEGVTCHVSYFDRGVIDRLQKGNWFEDPSDSSIACRQTGPITIGDIDMSEAGEEVFKQGISLIWKKQVVNRIYDKANETLIYLSHSRQVQDGSAKMSVTTVPLYGQNVVWTNGKPK
;
A
#
# COMPACT_ATOMS: atom_id res chain seq x y z
N ALA A 1 -7.45 -0.04 -9.62
CA ALA A 1 -6.59 1.11 -9.32
C ALA A 1 -7.06 1.75 -8.02
N ILE A 2 -6.13 2.13 -7.16
CA ILE A 2 -6.36 2.72 -5.84
C ILE A 2 -5.78 4.12 -5.88
N LYS A 3 -6.55 5.09 -5.40
CA LYS A 3 -6.09 6.47 -5.22
C LYS A 3 -5.70 6.68 -3.77
N ASP A 4 -4.66 7.46 -3.57
CA ASP A 4 -4.28 7.91 -2.26
C ASP A 4 -5.24 9.04 -1.81
N PRO A 5 -5.90 8.93 -0.64
CA PRO A 5 -6.90 9.91 -0.19
C PRO A 5 -6.31 11.28 0.18
N LYS A 6 -5.00 11.36 0.42
CA LYS A 6 -4.32 12.60 0.85
C LYS A 6 -3.16 13.01 -0.07
N VAL A 7 -2.88 12.23 -1.11
CA VAL A 7 -1.91 12.57 -2.14
C VAL A 7 -2.59 12.46 -3.50
N GLU A 8 -2.93 13.60 -4.07
CA GLU A 8 -3.45 13.66 -5.43
C GLU A 8 -2.35 13.45 -6.46
N GLY A 9 -2.72 13.04 -7.67
CA GLY A 9 -1.77 12.81 -8.75
C GLY A 9 -0.99 11.51 -8.66
N VAL A 10 -1.20 10.68 -7.63
CA VAL A 10 -0.63 9.34 -7.51
C VAL A 10 -1.72 8.27 -7.64
N THR A 11 -1.48 7.28 -8.50
CA THR A 11 -2.35 6.11 -8.65
C THR A 11 -1.56 4.83 -8.42
N CYS A 12 -2.10 3.96 -7.57
CA CYS A 12 -1.55 2.65 -7.24
C CYS A 12 -2.34 1.52 -7.88
N HIS A 13 -1.64 0.54 -8.45
CA HIS A 13 -2.21 -0.70 -8.97
C HIS A 13 -1.73 -1.82 -8.05
N VAL A 14 -2.67 -2.46 -7.36
CA VAL A 14 -2.37 -3.54 -6.43
C VAL A 14 -2.97 -4.81 -6.99
N SER A 15 -2.15 -5.87 -7.02
CA SER A 15 -2.59 -7.23 -7.29
C SER A 15 -2.18 -8.10 -6.11
N TYR A 16 -3.06 -9.00 -5.72
CA TYR A 16 -2.80 -9.98 -4.68
C TYR A 16 -3.38 -11.31 -5.14
N PHE A 17 -2.78 -12.40 -4.70
CA PHE A 17 -3.32 -13.72 -4.96
C PHE A 17 -4.53 -13.97 -4.05
N ASP A 18 -5.62 -14.47 -4.63
CA ASP A 18 -6.80 -14.91 -3.90
C ASP A 18 -7.13 -16.35 -4.31
N ARG A 19 -7.04 -17.30 -3.38
CA ARG A 19 -7.50 -18.67 -3.65
C ARG A 19 -9.02 -18.70 -3.61
N GLY A 20 -9.63 -19.10 -4.73
CA GLY A 20 -11.06 -19.35 -4.80
C GLY A 20 -11.51 -20.44 -3.82
N VAL A 21 -12.72 -20.28 -3.28
CA VAL A 21 -13.33 -21.15 -2.26
C VAL A 21 -13.39 -22.63 -2.66
N ILE A 22 -13.56 -22.92 -3.96
CA ILE A 22 -13.65 -24.28 -4.51
C ILE A 22 -12.30 -25.01 -4.48
N ASP A 23 -11.19 -24.32 -4.77
CA ASP A 23 -9.84 -24.91 -4.74
C ASP A 23 -9.43 -25.28 -3.31
N ARG A 24 -9.85 -24.48 -2.32
CA ARG A 24 -9.63 -24.75 -0.89
C ARG A 24 -10.40 -25.99 -0.40
N LEU A 25 -11.63 -26.16 -0.86
CA LEU A 25 -12.48 -27.31 -0.53
C LEU A 25 -11.91 -28.63 -1.08
N GLN A 26 -11.28 -28.61 -2.25
CA GLN A 26 -10.77 -29.82 -2.90
C GLN A 26 -9.40 -30.28 -2.41
N LYS A 27 -8.50 -29.35 -2.02
CA LYS A 27 -7.09 -29.67 -1.75
C LYS A 27 -6.71 -29.81 -0.27
N GLY A 28 -7.65 -29.61 0.66
CA GLY A 28 -7.43 -29.82 2.11
C GLY A 28 -6.47 -28.83 2.79
N ASN A 29 -5.85 -27.92 2.03
CA ASN A 29 -4.83 -27.00 2.51
C ASN A 29 -5.44 -25.62 2.83
N TRP A 30 -6.35 -25.61 3.81
CA TRP A 30 -7.27 -24.50 4.12
C TRP A 30 -6.61 -23.20 4.60
N PHE A 31 -5.36 -23.29 5.08
CA PHE A 31 -4.69 -22.22 5.81
C PHE A 31 -3.47 -21.63 5.08
N GLU A 32 -2.99 -22.28 4.01
CA GLU A 32 -1.88 -21.78 3.20
C GLU A 32 -2.39 -20.91 2.04
N ASP A 33 -2.69 -19.65 2.35
CA ASP A 33 -2.71 -18.62 1.31
C ASP A 33 -1.32 -18.01 1.17
N PRO A 34 -0.70 -18.05 -0.03
CA PRO A 34 0.53 -17.32 -0.25
C PRO A 34 0.24 -15.82 -0.12
N SER A 35 0.96 -15.14 0.76
CA SER A 35 0.87 -13.69 0.98
C SER A 35 1.47 -12.87 -0.18
N ASP A 36 1.44 -13.40 -1.40
CA ASP A 36 2.03 -12.77 -2.56
C ASP A 36 1.16 -11.59 -3.00
N SER A 37 1.72 -10.39 -2.88
CA SER A 37 1.13 -9.16 -3.37
C SER A 37 2.16 -8.40 -4.20
N SER A 38 1.66 -7.60 -5.14
CA SER A 38 2.45 -6.67 -5.94
C SER A 38 1.75 -5.33 -5.97
N ILE A 39 2.54 -4.27 -5.92
CA ILE A 39 2.06 -2.89 -6.01
C ILE A 39 2.90 -2.10 -7.00
N ALA A 40 2.23 -1.27 -7.80
CA ALA A 40 2.86 -0.28 -8.66
C ALA A 40 2.14 1.07 -8.51
N CYS A 41 2.79 2.02 -7.85
CA CYS A 41 2.30 3.39 -7.72
C CYS A 41 3.08 4.29 -8.66
N ARG A 42 2.34 5.09 -9.44
CA ARG A 42 2.92 6.01 -10.43
C ARG A 42 2.27 7.38 -10.29
N GLN A 43 3.04 8.39 -10.62
CA GLN A 43 2.49 9.71 -10.86
C GLN A 43 1.63 9.66 -12.13
N THR A 44 0.37 10.00 -11.97
CA THR A 44 -0.64 10.05 -13.02
C THR A 44 -1.22 11.46 -13.22
N GLY A 45 -0.66 12.46 -12.53
CA GLY A 45 -1.05 13.86 -12.64
C GLY A 45 -0.15 14.78 -11.80
N PRO A 46 -0.47 16.09 -11.73
CA PRO A 46 0.16 17.00 -10.78
C PRO A 46 0.00 16.51 -9.35
N ILE A 47 1.06 16.61 -8.54
CA ILE A 47 1.05 16.07 -7.18
C ILE A 47 0.63 17.17 -6.20
N THR A 48 -0.44 16.91 -5.46
CA THR A 48 -0.87 17.74 -4.32
C THR A 48 -0.85 16.87 -3.07
N ILE A 49 -0.06 17.25 -2.07
CA ILE A 49 0.08 16.54 -0.81
C ILE A 49 -0.67 17.31 0.29
N GLY A 50 -1.63 16.62 0.89
CA GLY A 50 -2.43 17.08 2.01
C GLY A 50 -1.76 16.89 3.38
N ASP A 51 -2.59 16.68 4.39
CA ASP A 51 -2.16 16.42 5.77
C ASP A 51 -1.79 14.94 6.00
N ILE A 52 -0.60 14.54 5.57
CA ILE A 52 -0.12 13.16 5.68
C ILE A 52 0.65 12.92 6.98
N ASP A 53 0.58 11.70 7.52
CA ASP A 53 1.43 11.28 8.63
C ASP A 53 2.92 11.27 8.22
N MET A 54 3.76 11.89 9.04
CA MET A 54 5.21 12.02 8.85
C MET A 54 6.03 11.10 9.76
N SER A 55 5.36 10.31 10.60
CA SER A 55 6.01 9.34 11.47
C SER A 55 6.58 8.17 10.67
N GLU A 56 7.56 7.49 11.25
CA GLU A 56 8.18 6.30 10.65
C GLU A 56 7.20 5.14 10.43
N ALA A 57 6.08 5.13 11.18
CA ALA A 57 5.04 4.12 11.01
C ALA A 57 4.25 4.30 9.70
N GLY A 58 4.26 5.51 9.13
CA GLY A 58 3.45 5.88 7.98
C GLY A 58 1.95 5.83 8.26
N GLU A 59 1.17 5.86 7.18
CA GLU A 59 -0.28 5.97 7.20
C GLU A 59 -0.94 4.87 6.37
N GLU A 60 -1.93 4.17 6.91
CA GLU A 60 -2.74 3.20 6.15
C GLU A 60 -3.61 3.94 5.13
N VAL A 61 -3.28 3.82 3.83
CA VAL A 61 -4.02 4.49 2.74
C VAL A 61 -5.04 3.60 2.06
N PHE A 62 -4.91 2.28 2.24
CA PHE A 62 -5.82 1.30 1.66
C PHE A 62 -5.86 0.02 2.47
N LYS A 63 -7.06 -0.60 2.52
CA LYS A 63 -7.30 -1.87 3.20
C LYS A 63 -8.38 -2.67 2.47
N GLN A 64 -8.11 -3.95 2.18
CA GLN A 64 -9.07 -4.86 1.58
C GLN A 64 -8.99 -6.26 2.22
N GLY A 65 -10.13 -6.95 2.38
CA GLY A 65 -10.16 -8.33 2.90
C GLY A 65 -9.76 -9.35 1.83
N ILE A 66 -8.86 -10.28 2.18
CA ILE A 66 -8.33 -11.32 1.27
C ILE A 66 -8.74 -12.73 1.73
N SER A 67 -10.06 -12.94 1.87
CA SER A 67 -10.75 -14.24 1.97
C SER A 67 -10.44 -15.21 3.12
N LEU A 68 -9.36 -15.10 3.91
CA LEU A 68 -9.31 -15.72 5.25
C LEU A 68 -10.10 -14.87 6.24
N ILE A 69 -10.76 -15.50 7.21
CA ILE A 69 -11.63 -14.85 8.23
C ILE A 69 -10.96 -13.61 8.86
N TRP A 70 -9.62 -13.57 8.90
CA TRP A 70 -8.86 -12.51 9.56
C TRP A 70 -7.74 -11.87 8.71
N LYS A 71 -7.54 -12.25 7.44
CA LYS A 71 -6.46 -11.68 6.61
C LYS A 71 -6.92 -10.44 5.86
N LYS A 72 -6.11 -9.39 5.91
CA LYS A 72 -6.34 -8.14 5.19
C LYS A 72 -5.10 -7.77 4.39
N GLN A 73 -5.29 -7.34 3.14
CA GLN A 73 -4.27 -6.64 2.36
C GLN A 73 -4.28 -5.17 2.78
N VAL A 74 -3.12 -4.64 3.10
CA VAL A 74 -2.93 -3.27 3.60
C VAL A 74 -1.87 -2.57 2.76
N VAL A 75 -2.09 -1.29 2.45
CA VAL A 75 -1.06 -0.42 1.88
C VAL A 75 -0.83 0.75 2.82
N ASN A 76 0.42 0.92 3.26
CA ASN A 76 0.85 2.06 4.04
C ASN A 76 1.64 3.04 3.16
N ARG A 77 1.38 4.34 3.29
CA ARG A 77 2.22 5.41 2.74
C ARG A 77 3.19 5.86 3.83
N ILE A 78 4.46 5.92 3.50
CA ILE A 78 5.51 6.52 4.34
C ILE A 78 6.15 7.65 3.54
N TYR A 79 6.37 8.79 4.19
CA TYR A 79 7.13 9.87 3.57
C TYR A 79 8.60 9.78 3.98
N ASP A 80 9.46 9.44 3.03
CA ASP A 80 10.90 9.57 3.18
C ASP A 80 11.30 11.03 2.94
N LYS A 81 11.40 11.76 4.04
CA LYS A 81 11.76 13.17 4.04
C LYS A 81 13.18 13.42 3.53
N ALA A 82 14.12 12.51 3.80
CA ALA A 82 15.53 12.70 3.43
C ALA A 82 15.73 12.63 1.92
N ASN A 83 14.97 11.75 1.25
CA ASN A 83 15.04 11.55 -0.20
C ASN A 83 13.85 12.14 -0.97
N GLU A 84 13.01 12.93 -0.30
CA GLU A 84 11.78 13.51 -0.87
C GLU A 84 10.96 12.49 -1.67
N THR A 85 10.62 11.37 -1.04
CA THR A 85 10.03 10.22 -1.74
C THR A 85 8.83 9.67 -0.97
N LEU A 86 7.75 9.37 -1.68
CA LEU A 86 6.62 8.64 -1.12
C LEU A 86 6.86 7.14 -1.31
N ILE A 87 6.87 6.41 -0.21
CA ILE A 87 7.01 4.96 -0.19
C ILE A 87 5.62 4.37 0.05
N TYR A 88 5.18 3.46 -0.83
CA TYR A 88 3.95 2.70 -0.64
C TYR A 88 4.29 1.24 -0.37
N LEU A 89 3.99 0.80 0.85
CA LEU A 89 4.28 -0.54 1.35
C LEU A 89 3.01 -1.39 1.42
N SER A 90 2.92 -2.35 0.53
CA SER A 90 1.86 -3.35 0.45
C SER A 90 2.24 -4.60 1.26
N HIS A 91 1.42 -5.00 2.21
CA HIS A 91 1.64 -6.21 3.01
C HIS A 91 0.31 -6.82 3.45
N SER A 92 0.31 -8.12 3.74
CA SER A 92 -0.84 -8.75 4.39
C SER A 92 -0.78 -8.53 5.90
N ARG A 93 -1.91 -8.56 6.59
CA ARG A 93 -1.97 -8.57 8.06
C ARG A 93 -2.92 -9.68 8.47
N GLN A 94 -2.43 -10.62 9.27
CA GLN A 94 -3.23 -11.62 9.96
C GLN A 94 -3.21 -11.32 11.47
N VAL A 95 -4.28 -11.70 12.17
CA VAL A 95 -4.44 -11.42 13.61
C VAL A 95 -3.46 -12.21 14.47
N GLN A 96 -3.00 -13.38 14.00
CA GLN A 96 -2.12 -14.28 14.75
C GLN A 96 -0.67 -14.23 14.28
N ASP A 97 -0.43 -14.19 12.97
CA ASP A 97 0.92 -14.19 12.39
C ASP A 97 1.17 -12.91 11.59
N GLY A 98 2.36 -12.31 11.73
CA GLY A 98 2.79 -11.24 10.84
C GLY A 98 2.84 -11.71 9.37
N SER A 99 2.90 -10.78 8.42
CA SER A 99 3.05 -11.15 7.00
C SER A 99 4.51 -11.27 6.63
N ALA A 100 4.94 -12.47 6.26
CA ALA A 100 6.30 -12.72 5.77
C ALA A 100 6.56 -12.17 4.36
N LYS A 101 5.52 -11.76 3.61
CA LYS A 101 5.62 -11.23 2.24
C LYS A 101 5.16 -9.79 2.17
N MET A 102 5.96 -8.96 1.51
CA MET A 102 5.75 -7.53 1.36
C MET A 102 6.09 -7.12 -0.07
N SER A 103 5.50 -6.03 -0.54
CA SER A 103 5.81 -5.40 -1.82
C SER A 103 5.88 -3.90 -1.63
N VAL A 104 6.82 -3.25 -2.30
CA VAL A 104 7.07 -1.81 -2.15
C VAL A 104 7.19 -1.16 -3.51
N THR A 105 6.74 0.09 -3.59
CA THR A 105 6.95 0.98 -4.72
C THR A 105 7.22 2.38 -4.18
N THR A 106 8.02 3.14 -4.92
CA THR A 106 8.38 4.51 -4.53
C THR A 106 7.95 5.48 -5.62
N VAL A 107 7.51 6.66 -5.20
CA VAL A 107 7.19 7.79 -6.08
C VAL A 107 8.08 8.96 -5.65
N PRO A 108 9.16 9.27 -6.42
CA PRO A 108 10.03 10.38 -6.09
C PRO A 108 9.30 11.70 -6.30
N LEU A 109 9.48 12.63 -5.36
CA LEU A 109 8.98 14.01 -5.46
C LEU A 109 10.06 14.96 -6.01
N TYR A 110 11.32 14.54 -6.01
CA TYR A 110 12.42 15.31 -6.57
C TYR A 110 12.18 15.66 -8.05
N GLY A 111 12.36 16.93 -8.39
CA GLY A 111 12.16 17.44 -9.75
C GLY A 111 10.70 17.50 -10.21
N GLN A 112 9.74 17.16 -9.35
CA GLN A 112 8.31 17.29 -9.63
C GLN A 112 7.77 18.63 -9.12
N ASN A 113 6.74 19.16 -9.80
CA ASN A 113 5.98 20.29 -9.29
C ASN A 113 4.98 19.78 -8.24
N VAL A 114 5.38 19.83 -6.96
CA VAL A 114 4.60 19.32 -5.82
C VAL A 114 4.01 20.47 -5.02
N VAL A 115 2.68 20.48 -4.86
CA VAL A 115 1.96 21.42 -4.01
C VAL A 115 1.73 20.78 -2.65
N TRP A 116 2.15 21.45 -1.57
CA TRP A 116 1.88 21.02 -0.20
C TRP A 116 0.79 21.91 0.41
N THR A 117 -0.38 21.37 0.74
CA THR A 117 -1.51 22.18 1.24
C THR A 117 -1.20 22.85 2.57
N ASN A 118 -0.40 22.19 3.43
CA ASN A 118 -0.02 22.65 4.76
C ASN A 118 1.43 23.19 4.79
N GLY A 119 2.02 23.43 3.61
CA GLY A 119 3.43 23.74 3.47
C GLY A 119 4.32 22.50 3.50
N LYS A 120 5.49 22.60 2.85
CA LYS A 120 6.45 21.50 2.79
C LYS A 120 7.06 21.28 4.18
N PRO A 121 7.11 20.04 4.69
CA PRO A 121 7.73 19.75 5.97
C PRO A 121 9.22 20.13 5.94
N LYS A 122 9.63 20.95 6.93
CA LYS A 122 11.04 21.33 7.16
C LYS A 122 11.77 20.21 7.84
#